data_AF-Q8KE80-F1
#
_entry.id   AF-Q8KE80-F1
#
_cell.length_a   1.000
_cell.length_b   1.000
_cell.length_c   1.000
_cell.angle_alpha   90.00
_cell.angle_beta   90.00
_cell.angle_gamma   90.00
#
_symmetry.space_group_name_H-M   'P 1'
#
loop_
_entity.id
_entity.type
_entity.pdbx_description
1 polymer ?
#
loop_
_entity_poly.entity_id
_entity_poly.type
_entity_poly.pdbx_seq_one_letter_code
_entity_poly.pdbx_strand_id
1 'polypeptide(L)'
;MQPYHFSNGSIRFICLATALMQPFPPSAIVIDKPELGLHPEAIRILGELIRDAAKRTQIIIATQSPLLLDQFSIEDNRRNMPARPKS
;
A
#
# COMPACT_ATOMS: atom_id res chain seq x y z
N MET A 1 21.09 -3.77 -16.40
CA MET A 1 20.08 -2.71 -16.59
C MET A 1 20.32 -1.67 -15.53
N GLN A 2 20.57 -0.42 -15.90
CA GLN A 2 20.90 0.62 -14.92
C GLN A 2 19.60 1.22 -14.34
N PRO A 3 19.56 1.63 -13.05
CA PRO A 3 18.34 2.14 -12.41
C PRO A 3 17.73 3.36 -13.12
N TYR A 4 18.55 4.19 -13.77
CA TYR A 4 18.12 5.41 -14.47
C TYR A 4 17.34 5.14 -15.77
N HIS A 5 17.20 3.88 -16.20
CA HIS A 5 16.32 3.53 -17.34
C HIS A 5 14.85 3.43 -16.94
N PHE A 6 14.53 3.47 -15.64
CA PHE A 6 13.15 3.38 -15.14
C PHE A 6 12.53 4.77 -14.94
N SER A 7 11.22 4.86 -15.16
CA SER A 7 10.46 6.06 -14.80
C SER A 7 10.44 6.23 -13.28
N ASN A 8 10.23 7.47 -12.81
CA ASN A 8 10.05 7.74 -11.37
C ASN A 8 8.94 6.89 -10.74
N GLY A 9 7.84 6.66 -11.48
CA GLY A 9 6.75 5.78 -11.05
C GLY A 9 7.20 4.32 -10.91
N SER A 10 7.98 3.82 -11.85
CA SER A 10 8.50 2.45 -11.81
C SER A 10 9.46 2.22 -10.64
N ILE A 11 10.36 3.17 -10.36
CA ILE A 11 11.26 3.09 -9.20
C ILE A 11 10.44 3.08 -7.90
N ARG A 12 9.46 3.99 -7.78
CA ARG A 12 8.56 4.04 -6.62
C ARG A 12 7.81 2.72 -6.44
N PHE A 13 7.27 2.16 -7.51
CA PHE A 13 6.56 0.88 -7.46
C PHE A 13 7.46 -0.24 -6.95
N ILE A 14 8.70 -0.33 -7.46
CA ILE A 14 9.68 -1.32 -7.00
C ILE A 14 9.96 -1.13 -5.51
N CYS A 15 10.22 0.10 -5.04
CA CYS A 15 10.45 0.37 -3.62
C CYS A 15 9.26 -0.03 -2.74
N LEU A 16 8.03 0.31 -3.16
CA LEU A 16 6.81 -0.07 -2.45
C LEU A 16 6.63 -1.58 -2.41
N ALA A 17 6.80 -2.25 -3.54
CA ALA A 17 6.70 -3.71 -3.64
C ALA A 17 7.74 -4.38 -2.74
N THR A 18 8.99 -3.93 -2.74
CA THR A 18 10.04 -4.46 -1.86
C THR A 18 9.68 -4.27 -0.38
N ALA A 19 9.20 -3.09 0.01
CA ALA A 19 8.78 -2.84 1.39
C ALA A 19 7.59 -3.74 1.80
N LEU A 20 6.61 -3.91 0.92
CA LEU A 20 5.41 -4.72 1.15
C LEU A 20 5.66 -6.22 1.05
N MET A 21 6.79 -6.69 0.52
CA MET A 21 7.12 -8.12 0.35
C MET A 21 8.27 -8.59 1.26
N GLN A 22 8.64 -7.82 2.28
CA GLN A 22 9.69 -8.24 3.21
C GLN A 22 9.33 -9.56 3.92
N PRO A 23 10.28 -10.50 4.05
CA PRO A 23 10.05 -11.80 4.71
C PRO A 23 9.81 -11.66 6.22
N PHE A 24 10.40 -10.64 6.84
CA PHE A 24 10.23 -10.29 8.25
C PHE A 24 9.77 -8.82 8.32
N PRO A 25 8.48 -8.52 8.07
CA PRO A 25 7.99 -7.15 8.07
C PRO A 25 7.98 -6.58 9.51
N PRO A 26 8.08 -5.24 9.66
CA PRO A 26 7.88 -4.60 10.95
C PRO A 26 6.44 -4.81 11.48
N SER A 27 6.17 -4.45 12.73
CA SER A 27 4.82 -4.55 13.32
C SER A 27 3.79 -3.65 12.60
N ALA A 28 4.25 -2.54 12.02
CA ALA A 28 3.42 -1.66 11.19
C ALA A 28 4.22 -1.03 10.06
N ILE A 29 3.54 -0.79 8.93
CA ILE A 29 4.04 -0.01 7.78
C ILE A 29 3.05 1.13 7.52
N VAL A 30 3.56 2.36 7.43
CA VAL A 30 2.76 3.56 7.15
C VAL A 30 3.25 4.19 5.85
N ILE A 31 2.35 4.43 4.90
CA ILE A 31 2.71 4.96 3.58
C ILE A 31 1.75 6.09 3.18
N ASP A 32 2.32 7.25 2.81
CA ASP A 32 1.57 8.40 2.29
C ASP A 32 1.66 8.47 0.76
N LYS A 33 0.51 8.63 0.11
CA LYS A 33 0.32 8.73 -1.35
C LYS A 33 1.11 7.66 -2.14
N PRO A 34 0.93 6.37 -1.84
CA PRO A 34 1.66 5.31 -2.54
C PRO A 34 1.34 5.24 -4.04
N GLU A 35 0.20 5.78 -4.47
CA GLU A 35 -0.22 5.89 -5.88
C GLU A 35 0.56 6.91 -6.73
N LEU A 36 1.32 7.83 -6.10
CA LEU A 36 1.75 9.05 -6.77
C LEU A 36 2.71 8.75 -7.93
N GLY A 37 2.31 9.11 -9.15
CA GLY A 37 3.10 8.88 -10.36
C GLY A 37 3.07 7.44 -10.87
N LEU A 38 2.22 6.57 -10.30
CA LEU A 38 1.98 5.23 -10.81
C LEU A 38 0.96 5.24 -11.95
N HIS A 39 1.18 4.37 -12.93
CA HIS A 39 0.16 4.06 -13.94
C HIS A 39 -1.04 3.37 -13.27
N PRO A 40 -2.29 3.58 -13.73
CA PRO A 40 -3.49 2.97 -13.14
C PRO A 40 -3.38 1.46 -12.88
N GLU A 41 -2.82 0.70 -13.83
CA GLU A 41 -2.63 -0.75 -13.65
C GLU A 41 -1.65 -1.08 -12.51
N ALA A 42 -0.60 -0.29 -12.32
CA ALA A 42 0.33 -0.48 -11.21
C ALA A 42 -0.33 -0.16 -9.86
N ILE A 43 -1.30 0.77 -9.82
CA ILE A 43 -2.09 1.05 -8.60
C ILE A 43 -2.94 -0.17 -8.22
N ARG A 44 -3.52 -0.86 -9.21
CA ARG A 44 -4.30 -2.08 -8.98
C ARG A 44 -3.45 -3.19 -8.37
N ILE A 45 -2.26 -3.43 -8.93
CA ILE A 45 -1.29 -4.40 -8.42
C ILE A 45 -0.79 -4.00 -7.02
N LEU A 46 -0.52 -2.71 -6.81
CA LEU A 46 -0.14 -2.19 -5.48
C LEU A 46 -1.24 -2.48 -4.44
N GLY A 47 -2.52 -2.32 -4.79
CA GLY A 47 -3.63 -2.69 -3.91
C GLY A 47 -3.62 -4.17 -3.52
N GLU A 48 -3.38 -5.06 -4.48
CA GLU A 48 -3.22 -6.50 -4.22
C GLU A 48 -2.06 -6.78 -3.25
N LEU A 49 -0.91 -6.14 -3.46
CA LEU A 49 0.26 -6.27 -2.59
C LEU A 49 -0.01 -5.76 -1.17
N ILE A 50 -0.71 -4.62 -1.04
CA ILE A 50 -1.08 -4.07 0.26
C ILE A 50 -2.01 -5.03 1.00
N ARG A 51 -3.02 -5.60 0.34
CA ARG A 51 -3.94 -6.58 0.97
C ARG A 51 -3.19 -7.82 1.43
N ASP A 52 -2.22 -8.30 0.65
CA ASP A 52 -1.43 -9.46 1.03
C ASP A 52 -0.49 -9.16 2.20
N ALA A 53 0.16 -7.99 2.20
CA ALA A 53 0.97 -7.49 3.32
C ALA A 53 0.15 -7.32 4.61
N ALA A 54 -1.08 -6.84 4.50
CA ALA A 54 -1.99 -6.63 5.63
C ALA A 54 -2.35 -7.93 6.38
N LYS A 55 -2.17 -9.11 5.77
CA LYS A 55 -2.40 -10.40 6.45
C LYS A 55 -1.35 -10.71 7.53
N ARG A 56 -0.19 -10.05 7.48
CA ARG A 56 0.98 -10.36 8.32
C ARG A 56 1.57 -9.17 9.07
N THR A 57 1.21 -7.95 8.70
CA THR A 57 1.63 -6.72 9.38
C THR A 57 0.53 -5.67 9.30
N GLN A 58 0.47 -4.73 10.24
CA GLN A 58 -0.49 -3.63 10.17
C GLN A 58 -0.07 -2.65 9.08
N ILE A 59 -0.95 -2.38 8.12
CA ILE A 59 -0.71 -1.39 7.06
C ILE A 59 -1.62 -0.18 7.27
N ILE A 60 -1.05 1.02 7.27
CA ILE A 60 -1.78 2.29 7.29
C ILE A 60 -1.43 3.04 6.02
N ILE A 61 -2.42 3.29 5.18
CA ILE A 61 -2.27 4.03 3.93
C ILE A 61 -3.02 5.36 4.03
N ALA A 62 -2.31 6.46 3.75
CA ALA A 62 -2.95 7.73 3.42
C ALA A 62 -2.97 7.87 1.89
N THR A 63 -4.16 7.95 1.31
CA THR A 63 -4.33 8.01 -0.15
C THR A 63 -5.42 9.02 -0.52
N GLN A 64 -5.26 9.62 -1.70
CA GLN A 64 -6.26 10.47 -2.34
C GLN A 64 -6.74 9.86 -3.66
N SER A 65 -6.35 8.60 -3.94
CA SER A 65 -6.64 7.90 -5.18
C SER A 65 -7.93 7.09 -5.09
N PRO A 66 -8.97 7.44 -5.86
CA PRO A 66 -10.16 6.60 -5.97
C PRO A 66 -9.82 5.20 -6.48
N LEU A 67 -8.89 5.10 -7.44
CA LEU A 67 -8.45 3.81 -8.00
C LEU A 67 -7.85 2.88 -6.94
N LEU A 68 -7.12 3.44 -5.96
CA LEU A 68 -6.57 2.64 -4.87
C LEU A 68 -7.64 2.29 -3.85
N LEU A 69 -8.54 3.24 -3.52
CA LEU A 69 -9.66 2.99 -2.62
C LEU A 69 -10.58 1.89 -3.13
N ASP A 70 -10.83 1.83 -4.44
CA ASP A 70 -11.64 0.80 -5.09
C ASP A 70 -11.04 -0.61 -4.97
N GLN A 71 -9.77 -0.74 -4.56
CA GLN A 71 -9.14 -2.03 -4.27
C GLN A 71 -9.49 -2.57 -2.86
N PHE A 72 -10.21 -1.83 -2.03
CA PHE A 72 -10.54 -2.23 -0.66
C PHE A 72 -12.04 -2.19 -0.42
N SER A 73 -12.56 -3.20 0.31
CA SER A 73 -13.98 -3.20 0.69
C SER A 73 -14.23 -2.23 1.86
N ILE A 74 -15.48 -1.80 2.03
CA ILE A 74 -15.87 -0.95 3.17
C ILE A 74 -15.60 -1.65 4.51
N GLU A 75 -15.73 -2.98 4.57
CA GLU A 75 -15.46 -3.77 5.78
C GLU A 75 -13.97 -3.78 6.13
N ASP A 76 -13.09 -3.88 5.13
CA ASP A 76 -11.63 -3.78 5.33
C ASP A 76 -11.24 -2.45 5.97
N ASN A 77 -11.90 -1.36 5.58
CA ASN A 77 -11.65 -0.03 6.11
C ASN A 77 -12.08 0.14 7.59
N ARG A 78 -13.02 -0.67 8.08
CA ARG A 78 -13.52 -0.59 9.46
C ARG A 78 -12.74 -1.45 10.44
N ARG A 79 -12.15 -2.56 9.98
CA ARG A 79 -11.53 -3.57 10.85
C ARG A 79 -10.23 -3.10 11.54
N ASN A 80 -9.55 -2.10 10.96
CA ASN A 80 -8.27 -1.60 11.46
C ASN A 80 -8.36 -0.27 12.23
N MET A 81 -9.57 0.24 12.51
CA MET A 81 -9.71 1.36 13.45
C MET A 81 -9.50 0.85 14.88
N PRO A 82 -8.60 1.45 15.68
CA PRO A 82 -8.49 1.11 17.09
C PRO A 82 -9.87 1.34 17.75
N ALA A 83 -10.36 0.32 18.46
CA ALA A 83 -11.64 0.39 19.15
C ALA A 83 -11.69 1.66 20.01
N ARG A 84 -12.70 2.49 19.79
CA ARG A 84 -12.93 3.70 20.58
C ARG A 84 -13.04 3.29 22.05
N PRO A 85 -12.23 3.84 22.97
CA PRO A 85 -12.35 3.50 24.39
C PRO A 85 -13.75 3.87 24.85
N LYS A 86 -14.45 2.89 25.45
CA LYS A 86 -15.74 3.12 26.09
C LYS A 86 -15.48 3.95 27.34
N SER A 87 -15.98 5.20 27.34
CA SER A 87 -16.14 6.04 28.53
C SER A 87 -17.27 5.53 29.39
#